data_AF-A0A1F3BVY0-F1
#
_entry.id   AF-A0A1F3BVY0-F1
#
_cell.length_a   1.000
_cell.length_b   1.000
_cell.length_c   1.000
_cell.angle_alpha   90.00
_cell.angle_beta   90.00
_cell.angle_gamma   90.00
#
_symmetry.space_group_name_H-M   'P 1'
#
loop_
_entity.id
_entity.type
_entity.pdbx_description
1 polymer ?
#
loop_
_entity_poly.entity_id
_entity_poly.type
_entity_poly.pdbx_seq_one_letter_code
_entity_poly.pdbx_strand_id
1 'polypeptide(L)'
;MPDSISSDSEMNTSIAFPLGETSLGLNSISGFDEQLLDINPLTNEPYWVEFEEIPLSYSMPFEIGDIYQNSEEIVKLTFRLNMYNGFPSFVSVQLYLINESGIYVDQLFDDGPIELTPATANNNGEITSKPHEQKDIPFNSDRINNLQFVNRIMVSVVFNTENIDAELVGFYDEYFVDVQIGVKAQLKFGI
;
A
#
# COMPACT_ATOMS: atom_id res chain seq x y z
N MET A 1 2.75 -6.92 59.34
CA MET A 1 1.96 -6.26 58.29
C MET A 1 2.18 -7.08 57.03
N PRO A 2 1.14 -7.64 56.39
CA PRO A 2 1.34 -8.32 55.11
C PRO A 2 1.45 -7.26 54.01
N ASP A 3 2.45 -7.44 53.16
CA ASP A 3 2.70 -6.64 51.97
C ASP A 3 1.47 -6.66 51.06
N SER A 4 1.02 -5.48 50.66
CA SER A 4 0.03 -5.30 49.59
C SER A 4 0.65 -5.77 48.27
N ILE A 5 0.23 -6.94 47.81
CA ILE A 5 0.47 -7.36 46.44
C ILE A 5 -0.40 -6.45 45.57
N SER A 6 0.24 -5.49 44.89
CA SER A 6 -0.39 -4.71 43.83
C SER A 6 -0.89 -5.68 42.76
N SER A 7 -2.20 -5.86 42.68
CA SER A 7 -2.84 -6.82 41.78
C SER A 7 -3.40 -6.17 40.52
N ASP A 8 -2.87 -5.04 40.08
CA ASP A 8 -3.19 -4.47 38.76
C ASP A 8 -2.15 -4.99 37.75
N SER A 9 -2.23 -6.29 37.46
CA SER A 9 -1.49 -6.89 36.36
C SER A 9 -2.25 -6.63 35.06
N GLU A 10 -2.04 -5.45 34.45
CA GLU A 10 -2.50 -5.18 33.08
C GLU A 10 -1.84 -6.17 32.12
N MET A 11 -2.58 -7.16 31.62
CA MET A 11 -2.10 -8.05 30.58
C MET A 11 -2.11 -7.31 29.24
N ASN A 12 -0.91 -7.05 28.71
CA ASN A 12 -0.72 -6.52 27.36
C ASN A 12 -0.57 -7.68 26.38
N THR A 13 -1.58 -7.89 25.53
CA THR A 13 -1.52 -8.91 24.46
C THR A 13 -1.22 -8.24 23.14
N SER A 14 -0.36 -8.85 22.32
CA SER A 14 -0.13 -8.38 20.94
C SER A 14 -0.63 -9.41 19.94
N ILE A 15 -1.35 -8.93 18.94
CA ILE A 15 -1.92 -9.72 17.85
C ILE A 15 -1.42 -9.14 16.54
N ALA A 16 -1.04 -10.00 15.60
CA ALA A 16 -0.67 -9.60 14.25
C ALA A 16 -1.38 -10.50 13.23
N PHE A 17 -1.89 -9.92 12.16
CA PHE A 17 -2.57 -10.64 11.10
C PHE A 17 -2.40 -9.89 9.77
N PRO A 18 -2.43 -10.62 8.64
CA PRO A 18 -2.45 -10.01 7.32
C PRO A 18 -3.79 -9.30 7.09
N LEU A 19 -3.74 -8.13 6.46
CA LEU A 19 -4.94 -7.41 5.98
C LEU A 19 -5.24 -7.74 4.51
N GLY A 20 -4.19 -8.01 3.72
CA GLY A 20 -4.35 -8.37 2.32
C GLY A 20 -3.10 -8.10 1.51
N GLU A 21 -3.18 -8.46 0.24
CA GLU A 21 -2.16 -8.17 -0.77
C GLU A 21 -2.83 -7.76 -2.08
N THR A 22 -2.12 -6.95 -2.87
CA THR A 22 -2.56 -6.53 -4.19
C THR A 22 -1.37 -6.29 -5.10
N SER A 23 -1.60 -6.39 -6.41
CA SER A 23 -0.63 -6.09 -7.47
C SER A 23 -1.23 -5.03 -8.39
N LEU A 24 -0.50 -3.94 -8.62
CA LEU A 24 -0.93 -2.86 -9.53
C LEU A 24 -0.04 -2.86 -10.76
N GLY A 25 -0.65 -2.88 -11.95
CA GLY A 25 0.02 -2.88 -13.24
C GLY A 25 -0.73 -2.04 -14.27
N LEU A 26 -0.26 -2.01 -15.52
CA LEU A 26 -0.96 -1.32 -16.62
C LEU A 26 -2.18 -2.14 -17.09
N ASN A 27 -3.19 -2.23 -16.23
CA ASN A 27 -4.43 -2.97 -16.48
C ASN A 27 -5.64 -2.32 -15.80
N SER A 28 -6.82 -2.68 -16.27
CA SER A 28 -8.11 -2.17 -15.82
C SER A 28 -8.41 -2.45 -14.34
N ILE A 29 -7.88 -3.54 -13.77
CA ILE A 29 -8.01 -3.85 -12.34
C ILE A 29 -7.32 -2.77 -11.50
N SER A 30 -6.23 -2.21 -12.00
CA SER A 30 -5.45 -1.13 -11.37
C SER A 30 -5.96 0.27 -11.74
N GLY A 31 -7.11 0.36 -12.41
CA GLY A 31 -7.69 1.64 -12.86
C GLY A 31 -7.00 2.26 -14.08
N PHE A 32 -6.11 1.52 -14.76
CA PHE A 32 -5.46 1.97 -15.98
C PHE A 32 -6.41 1.87 -17.19
N ASP A 33 -6.36 2.85 -18.09
CA ASP A 33 -7.06 2.80 -19.37
C ASP A 33 -6.25 1.95 -20.37
N GLU A 34 -6.65 0.69 -20.55
CA GLU A 34 -5.97 -0.26 -21.43
C GLU A 34 -5.94 0.18 -22.90
N GLN A 35 -6.77 1.14 -23.33
CA GLN A 35 -6.66 1.72 -24.67
C GLN A 35 -5.32 2.45 -24.88
N LEU A 36 -4.66 2.86 -23.80
CA LEU A 36 -3.35 3.49 -23.87
C LEU A 36 -2.22 2.50 -24.22
N LEU A 37 -2.49 1.18 -24.22
CA LEU A 37 -1.56 0.16 -24.75
C LEU A 37 -1.53 0.12 -26.28
N ASP A 38 -2.53 0.70 -26.94
CA ASP A 38 -2.55 0.76 -28.40
C ASP A 38 -1.39 1.62 -28.94
N ILE A 39 -0.85 1.23 -30.09
CA ILE A 39 0.28 1.92 -30.72
C ILE A 39 -0.20 3.21 -31.39
N ASN A 40 0.43 4.33 -31.04
CA ASN A 40 0.26 5.59 -31.76
C ASN A 40 0.93 5.47 -33.15
N PRO A 41 0.18 5.65 -34.26
CA PRO A 41 0.72 5.53 -35.62
C PRO A 41 1.72 6.64 -36.00
N LEU A 42 1.83 7.72 -35.22
CA LEU A 42 2.75 8.84 -35.46
C LEU A 42 4.11 8.63 -34.82
N THR A 43 4.15 8.04 -33.62
CA THR A 43 5.37 7.82 -32.84
C THR A 43 5.87 6.37 -32.93
N ASN A 44 4.99 5.44 -33.29
CA ASN A 44 5.22 3.99 -33.24
C ASN A 44 5.50 3.48 -31.82
N GLU A 45 4.99 4.18 -30.81
CA GLU A 45 5.04 3.80 -29.39
C GLU A 45 3.60 3.68 -28.85
N PRO A 46 3.36 2.90 -27.78
CA PRO A 46 2.08 2.93 -27.08
C PRO A 46 1.69 4.34 -26.61
N TYR A 47 0.41 4.68 -26.64
CA TYR A 47 -0.07 6.00 -26.19
C TYR A 47 0.31 6.34 -24.75
N TRP A 48 0.44 5.34 -23.87
CA TRP A 48 0.81 5.58 -22.47
C TRP A 48 2.19 6.23 -22.31
N VAL A 49 3.10 6.04 -23.27
CA VAL A 49 4.46 6.61 -23.25
C VAL A 49 4.45 8.15 -23.34
N GLU A 50 3.35 8.74 -23.81
CA GLU A 50 3.23 10.20 -23.98
C GLU A 50 2.90 10.95 -22.68
N PHE A 51 2.50 10.24 -21.64
CA PHE A 51 2.17 10.80 -20.34
C PHE A 51 3.40 10.80 -19.46
N GLU A 52 3.65 11.85 -18.68
CA GLU A 52 4.77 11.91 -17.71
C GLU A 52 4.53 10.97 -16.50
N GLU A 53 3.26 10.79 -16.13
CA GLU A 53 2.84 9.99 -15.00
C GLU A 53 1.59 9.17 -15.33
N ILE A 54 1.55 7.94 -14.85
CA ILE A 54 0.39 7.06 -14.94
C ILE A 54 -0.10 6.74 -13.53
N PRO A 55 -1.27 7.24 -13.12
CA PRO A 55 -1.86 6.89 -11.85
C PRO A 55 -2.52 5.52 -11.92
N LEU A 56 -2.19 4.66 -10.96
CA LEU A 56 -2.79 3.35 -10.75
C LEU A 56 -3.36 3.30 -9.33
N SER A 57 -4.51 2.68 -9.15
CA SER A 57 -5.07 2.50 -7.82
C SER A 57 -5.92 1.24 -7.71
N TYR A 58 -5.94 0.68 -6.50
CA TYR A 58 -6.83 -0.42 -6.15
C TYR A 58 -7.33 -0.22 -4.72
N SER A 59 -8.63 -0.46 -4.50
CA SER A 59 -9.24 -0.38 -3.18
C SER A 59 -9.69 -1.76 -2.72
N MET A 60 -9.28 -2.15 -1.52
CA MET A 60 -9.74 -3.38 -0.88
C MET A 60 -10.56 -3.09 0.38
N PRO A 61 -11.54 -3.95 0.71
CA PRO A 61 -12.27 -3.86 1.97
C PRO A 61 -11.31 -3.87 3.16
N PHE A 62 -11.61 -3.03 4.15
CA PHE A 62 -10.92 -3.00 5.43
C PHE A 62 -11.96 -2.80 6.52
N GLU A 63 -12.19 -3.86 7.29
CA GLU A 63 -13.06 -3.81 8.45
C GLU A 63 -12.21 -4.01 9.69
N ILE A 64 -12.05 -2.94 10.46
CA ILE A 64 -11.32 -3.03 11.73
C ILE A 64 -12.16 -3.72 12.81
N GLY A 65 -13.44 -3.98 12.55
CA GLY A 65 -14.43 -4.51 13.51
C GLY A 65 -14.04 -5.84 14.19
N ASP A 66 -13.20 -6.66 13.56
CA ASP A 66 -12.67 -7.89 14.17
C ASP A 66 -11.62 -7.62 15.28
N ILE A 67 -11.03 -6.41 15.29
CA ILE A 67 -10.05 -5.92 16.28
C ILE A 67 -10.68 -4.89 17.21
N TYR A 68 -11.78 -4.29 16.76
CA TYR A 68 -12.31 -3.01 17.22
C TYR A 68 -13.74 -3.18 17.72
N GLN A 69 -13.89 -3.68 18.96
CA GLN A 69 -15.15 -3.49 19.70
C GLN A 69 -15.09 -2.23 20.58
N ASN A 70 -13.91 -1.82 21.05
CA ASN A 70 -13.66 -0.54 21.72
C ASN A 70 -12.25 0.00 21.38
N SER A 71 -12.13 1.20 20.82
CA SER A 71 -10.81 1.83 20.53
C SER A 71 -9.97 2.04 21.79
N GLU A 72 -10.63 2.19 22.95
CA GLU A 72 -9.99 2.35 24.25
C GLU A 72 -9.13 1.15 24.64
N GLU A 73 -9.35 -0.04 24.06
CA GLU A 73 -8.58 -1.26 24.32
C GLU A 73 -7.29 -1.34 23.48
N ILE A 74 -7.19 -0.58 22.38
CA ILE A 74 -6.01 -0.57 21.53
C ILE A 74 -4.98 0.43 22.08
N VAL A 75 -3.88 -0.09 22.64
CA VAL A 75 -2.78 0.70 23.17
C VAL A 75 -1.83 1.15 22.07
N LYS A 76 -1.57 0.28 21.09
CA LYS A 76 -0.72 0.57 19.93
C LYS A 76 -1.26 -0.13 18.70
N LEU A 77 -1.15 0.52 17.57
CA LEU A 77 -1.42 -0.06 16.27
C LEU A 77 -0.26 0.27 15.33
N THR A 78 0.19 -0.71 14.55
CA THR A 78 1.25 -0.52 13.57
C THR A 78 0.88 -1.25 12.30
N PHE A 79 0.78 -0.51 11.19
CA PHE A 79 0.69 -1.12 9.87
C PHE A 79 2.09 -1.52 9.43
N ARG A 80 2.22 -2.71 8.86
CA ARG A 80 3.42 -3.17 8.19
C ARG A 80 3.14 -3.32 6.71
N LEU A 81 3.93 -2.66 5.89
CA LEU A 81 3.88 -2.76 4.44
C LEU A 81 5.13 -3.44 3.93
N ASN A 82 4.96 -4.41 3.02
CA ASN A 82 6.02 -4.88 2.14
C ASN A 82 5.65 -4.48 0.71
N MET A 83 6.55 -3.77 0.04
CA MET A 83 6.33 -3.26 -1.31
C MET A 83 7.44 -3.74 -2.23
N TYR A 84 7.07 -4.22 -3.41
CA TYR A 84 8.00 -4.73 -4.40
C TYR A 84 7.74 -4.05 -5.74
N ASN A 85 8.69 -3.25 -6.21
CA ASN A 85 8.56 -2.61 -7.51
C ASN A 85 9.03 -3.58 -8.60
N GLY A 86 8.12 -4.00 -9.49
CA GLY A 86 8.44 -4.79 -10.67
C GLY A 86 8.74 -3.96 -11.91
N PHE A 87 8.47 -2.65 -11.90
CA PHE A 87 8.73 -1.80 -13.04
C PHE A 87 10.22 -1.44 -13.12
N PRO A 88 10.82 -1.43 -14.31
CA PRO A 88 12.17 -0.91 -14.54
C PRO A 88 12.18 0.63 -14.58
N SER A 89 11.37 1.28 -13.74
CA SER A 89 11.30 2.73 -13.58
C SER A 89 10.85 3.08 -12.16
N PHE A 90 10.96 4.37 -11.81
CA PHE A 90 10.54 4.84 -10.50
C PHE A 90 9.02 4.79 -10.36
N VAL A 91 8.56 4.34 -9.21
CA VAL A 91 7.14 4.37 -8.83
C VAL A 91 7.01 4.97 -7.45
N SER A 92 5.99 5.80 -7.26
CA SER A 92 5.63 6.38 -5.97
C SER A 92 4.40 5.68 -5.39
N VAL A 93 4.46 5.27 -4.14
CA VAL A 93 3.37 4.53 -3.47
C VAL A 93 2.85 5.29 -2.26
N GLN A 94 1.53 5.43 -2.17
CA GLN A 94 0.81 5.92 -1.00
C GLN A 94 -0.40 5.05 -0.75
N LEU A 95 -0.79 4.93 0.52
CA LEU A 95 -2.00 4.23 0.90
C LEU A 95 -2.93 5.18 1.64
N TYR A 96 -4.20 5.13 1.28
CA TYR A 96 -5.24 5.96 1.83
C TYR A 96 -6.28 5.12 2.55
N LEU A 97 -6.70 5.58 3.72
CA LEU A 97 -7.82 5.03 4.45
C LEU A 97 -9.06 5.83 4.07
N ILE A 98 -10.05 5.16 3.49
CA ILE A 98 -11.25 5.81 2.94
C ILE A 98 -12.52 5.22 3.55
N ASN A 99 -13.55 6.04 3.66
CA ASN A 99 -14.87 5.61 4.13
C ASN A 99 -15.71 4.97 3.00
N GLU A 100 -16.89 4.48 3.33
CA GLU A 100 -17.83 3.88 2.37
C GLU A 100 -18.20 4.81 1.19
N SER A 101 -18.26 6.13 1.44
CA SER A 101 -18.54 7.13 0.40
C SER A 101 -17.31 7.50 -0.45
N GLY A 102 -16.15 6.87 -0.23
CA GLY A 102 -14.91 7.15 -0.95
C GLY A 102 -14.17 8.42 -0.48
N ILE A 103 -14.56 8.99 0.66
CA ILE A 103 -13.89 10.17 1.22
C ILE A 103 -12.64 9.72 1.99
N TYR A 104 -11.53 10.43 1.78
CA TYR A 104 -10.28 10.27 2.53
C TYR A 104 -10.49 10.56 4.02
N VAL A 105 -10.14 9.59 4.86
CA VAL A 105 -10.17 9.70 6.32
C VAL A 105 -8.76 9.92 6.87
N ASP A 106 -7.78 9.18 6.34
CA ASP A 106 -6.37 9.21 6.77
C ASP A 106 -5.47 8.69 5.63
N GLN A 107 -4.15 8.83 5.74
CA GLN A 107 -3.12 8.37 4.80
C GLN A 107 -1.99 7.67 5.56
N LEU A 108 -1.43 6.58 5.05
CA LEU A 108 -0.44 5.82 5.84
C LEU A 108 0.88 6.59 5.97
N PHE A 109 1.35 7.28 4.93
CA PHE A 109 2.58 8.07 4.99
C PHE A 109 2.28 9.56 5.14
N ASP A 110 2.70 10.15 6.26
CA ASP A 110 2.46 11.57 6.57
C ASP A 110 3.37 12.51 5.76
N ASP A 111 4.58 12.05 5.40
CA ASP A 111 5.57 12.81 4.63
C ASP A 111 5.35 12.75 3.11
N GLY A 112 4.27 12.10 2.67
CA GLY A 112 3.93 11.90 1.27
C GLY A 112 4.27 10.49 0.74
N PRO A 113 4.06 10.26 -0.58
CA PRO A 113 4.33 8.98 -1.21
C PRO A 113 5.79 8.54 -1.07
N ILE A 114 5.99 7.23 -0.98
CA ILE A 114 7.32 6.63 -0.95
C ILE A 114 7.73 6.23 -2.36
N GLU A 115 8.86 6.73 -2.81
CA GLU A 115 9.48 6.29 -4.06
C GLU A 115 10.14 4.93 -3.86
N LEU A 116 9.86 3.98 -4.76
CA LEU A 116 10.49 2.67 -4.79
C LEU A 116 11.58 2.61 -5.84
N THR A 117 12.68 1.94 -5.50
CA THR A 117 13.79 1.66 -6.42
C THR A 117 13.28 0.89 -7.66
N PRO A 118 13.73 1.25 -8.88
CA PRO A 118 13.41 0.52 -10.11
C PRO A 118 13.90 -0.94 -10.09
N ALA A 119 13.11 -1.84 -10.68
CA ALA A 119 13.54 -3.18 -11.02
C ALA A 119 14.62 -3.16 -12.12
N THR A 120 15.32 -4.27 -12.29
CA THR A 120 16.16 -4.50 -13.48
C THR A 120 15.56 -5.61 -14.32
N ALA A 121 15.44 -5.40 -15.62
CA ALA A 121 14.99 -6.40 -16.57
C ALA A 121 16.12 -6.75 -17.56
N ASN A 122 16.06 -7.93 -18.16
CA ASN A 122 16.89 -8.26 -19.33
C ASN A 122 16.20 -7.83 -20.64
N ASN A 123 16.89 -7.96 -21.77
CA ASN A 123 16.38 -7.57 -23.09
C ASN A 123 15.16 -8.37 -23.58
N ASN A 124 14.76 -9.43 -22.86
CA ASN A 124 13.54 -10.18 -23.15
C ASN A 124 12.37 -9.76 -22.25
N GLY A 125 12.53 -8.66 -21.49
CA GLY A 125 11.53 -8.19 -20.56
C GLY A 125 11.51 -8.92 -19.21
N GLU A 126 12.35 -9.93 -18.99
CA GLU A 126 12.29 -10.70 -17.74
C GLU A 126 12.97 -9.94 -16.59
N ILE A 127 12.26 -9.81 -15.46
CA ILE A 127 12.81 -9.19 -14.26
C ILE A 127 13.95 -10.04 -13.67
N THR A 128 15.13 -9.45 -13.57
CA THR A 128 16.35 -10.05 -13.01
C THR A 128 16.60 -9.63 -11.56
N SER A 129 16.05 -8.49 -11.13
CA SER A 129 16.06 -8.01 -9.75
C SER A 129 14.78 -7.23 -9.46
N LYS A 130 14.11 -7.56 -8.35
CA LYS A 130 12.90 -6.89 -7.88
C LYS A 130 13.15 -6.28 -6.49
N PRO A 131 13.46 -4.97 -6.39
CA PRO A 131 13.70 -4.32 -5.11
C PRO A 131 12.52 -4.45 -4.15
N HIS A 132 12.83 -4.52 -2.85
CA HIS A 132 11.89 -4.65 -1.76
C HIS A 132 12.07 -3.49 -0.78
N GLU A 133 10.97 -2.85 -0.38
CA GLU A 133 10.93 -1.86 0.70
C GLU A 133 9.92 -2.32 1.76
N GLN A 134 10.32 -2.24 3.03
CA GLN A 134 9.44 -2.51 4.18
C GLN A 134 9.24 -1.25 5.03
N LYS A 135 8.00 -0.96 5.42
CA LYS A 135 7.66 0.16 6.31
C LYS A 135 6.78 -0.30 7.46
N ASP A 136 7.15 0.13 8.67
CA ASP A 136 6.31 0.01 9.86
C ASP A 136 5.77 1.41 10.19
N ILE A 137 4.45 1.59 10.12
CA ILE A 137 3.77 2.85 10.35
C ILE A 137 3.01 2.77 11.68
N PRO A 138 3.55 3.37 12.77
CA PRO A 138 2.84 3.43 14.04
C PRO A 138 1.70 4.46 13.96
N PHE A 139 0.52 4.07 14.42
CA PHE A 139 -0.61 4.98 14.56
C PHE A 139 -0.68 5.49 15.99
N ASN A 140 -0.90 6.80 16.14
CA ASN A 140 -1.21 7.42 17.44
C ASN A 140 -2.70 7.28 17.77
N SER A 141 -3.10 7.68 18.98
CA SER A 141 -4.48 7.52 19.46
C SER A 141 -5.52 8.21 18.57
N ASP A 142 -5.23 9.39 18.03
CA ASP A 142 -6.17 10.13 17.17
C ASP A 142 -6.40 9.37 15.86
N ARG A 143 -5.34 8.87 15.24
CA ARG A 143 -5.42 8.05 14.02
C ARG A 143 -6.13 6.73 14.27
N ILE A 144 -5.88 6.07 15.40
CA ILE A 144 -6.62 4.86 15.82
C ILE A 144 -8.11 5.15 15.97
N ASN A 145 -8.48 6.29 16.57
CA ASN A 145 -9.88 6.68 16.72
C ASN A 145 -10.56 6.94 15.37
N ASN A 146 -9.83 7.47 14.37
CA ASN A 146 -10.39 7.71 13.04
C ASN A 146 -10.71 6.42 12.27
N LEU A 147 -10.13 5.28 12.65
CA LEU A 147 -10.36 4.00 11.97
C LEU A 147 -11.83 3.52 12.03
N GLN A 148 -12.63 4.01 12.99
CA GLN A 148 -14.07 3.73 13.02
C GLN A 148 -14.83 4.26 11.79
N PHE A 149 -14.25 5.22 11.08
CA PHE A 149 -14.85 5.82 9.88
C PHE A 149 -14.30 5.22 8.60
N VAL A 150 -13.41 4.23 8.68
CA VAL A 150 -12.73 3.63 7.53
C VAL A 150 -13.39 2.30 7.17
N ASN A 151 -13.60 2.08 5.88
CA ASN A 151 -14.15 0.83 5.36
C ASN A 151 -13.29 0.20 4.26
N ARG A 152 -12.32 0.95 3.72
CA ARG A 152 -11.43 0.46 2.67
C ARG A 152 -10.03 1.04 2.83
N ILE A 153 -9.05 0.29 2.35
CA ILE A 153 -7.69 0.77 2.09
C ILE A 153 -7.56 0.91 0.59
N MET A 154 -7.20 2.09 0.11
CA MET A 154 -6.83 2.35 -1.27
C MET A 154 -5.31 2.42 -1.40
N VAL A 155 -4.74 1.51 -2.19
CA VAL A 155 -3.35 1.59 -2.62
C VAL A 155 -3.30 2.46 -3.87
N SER A 156 -2.47 3.50 -3.84
CA SER A 156 -2.24 4.43 -4.95
C SER A 156 -0.78 4.31 -5.37
N VAL A 157 -0.55 4.03 -6.64
CA VAL A 157 0.77 3.98 -7.26
C VAL A 157 0.80 5.02 -8.37
N VAL A 158 1.86 5.82 -8.44
CA VAL A 158 2.13 6.70 -9.56
C VAL A 158 3.37 6.17 -10.26
N PHE A 159 3.20 5.70 -11.47
CA PHE A 159 4.29 5.25 -12.33
C PHE A 159 4.84 6.45 -13.09
N ASN A 160 6.15 6.71 -12.95
CA ASN A 160 6.84 7.78 -13.66
C ASN A 160 7.43 7.22 -14.96
N THR A 161 7.11 7.85 -16.08
CA THR A 161 7.52 7.40 -17.42
C THR A 161 8.78 8.10 -17.93
N GLU A 162 9.36 9.02 -17.14
CA GLU A 162 10.59 9.69 -17.51
C GLU A 162 11.73 8.68 -17.61
N ASN A 163 12.47 8.73 -18.71
CA ASN A 163 13.65 7.89 -18.95
C ASN A 163 13.35 6.37 -18.94
N ILE A 164 12.14 5.95 -19.32
CA ILE A 164 11.85 4.53 -19.57
C ILE A 164 12.78 3.97 -20.65
N ASP A 165 13.16 2.70 -20.51
CA ASP A 165 13.97 2.01 -21.50
C ASP A 165 13.09 1.65 -22.71
N ALA A 166 13.39 2.25 -23.87
CA ALA A 166 12.67 2.02 -25.11
C ALA A 166 12.67 0.54 -25.54
N GLU A 167 13.72 -0.23 -25.19
CA GLU A 167 13.76 -1.66 -25.49
C GLU A 167 12.77 -2.47 -24.63
N LEU A 168 12.34 -1.92 -23.49
CA LEU A 168 11.45 -2.58 -22.55
C LEU A 168 9.99 -2.19 -22.69
N VAL A 169 9.66 -1.13 -23.45
CA VAL A 169 8.30 -0.56 -23.60
C VAL A 169 7.25 -1.64 -23.87
N GLY A 170 7.56 -2.61 -24.73
CA GLY A 170 6.64 -3.69 -25.10
C GLY A 170 6.33 -4.72 -24.01
N PHE A 171 6.94 -4.62 -22.83
CA PHE A 171 6.74 -5.54 -21.70
C PHE A 171 6.14 -4.86 -20.45
N TYR A 172 5.86 -3.55 -20.50
CA TYR A 172 5.41 -2.80 -19.31
C TYR A 172 4.04 -3.23 -18.78
N ASP A 173 3.20 -3.85 -19.60
CA ASP A 173 1.91 -4.43 -19.20
C ASP A 173 2.08 -5.76 -18.44
N GLU A 174 3.27 -6.36 -18.45
CA GLU A 174 3.62 -7.54 -17.65
C GLU A 174 4.20 -7.20 -16.26
N TYR A 175 4.47 -5.91 -16.00
CA TYR A 175 5.07 -5.46 -14.75
C TYR A 175 4.04 -5.01 -13.72
N PHE A 176 4.37 -5.26 -12.45
CA PHE A 176 3.51 -4.99 -11.32
C PHE A 176 4.27 -4.44 -10.12
N VAL A 177 3.65 -3.50 -9.41
CA VAL A 177 3.99 -3.17 -8.02
C VAL A 177 3.16 -4.08 -7.11
N ASP A 178 3.83 -4.91 -6.32
CA ASP A 178 3.15 -5.74 -5.32
C ASP A 178 3.19 -5.04 -3.96
N VAL A 179 2.04 -5.00 -3.29
CA VAL A 179 1.90 -4.42 -1.95
C VAL A 179 1.21 -5.42 -1.05
N GLN A 180 1.89 -5.77 0.05
CA GLN A 180 1.35 -6.61 1.12
C GLN A 180 1.17 -5.77 2.37
N ILE A 181 0.00 -5.90 3.00
CA ILE A 181 -0.37 -5.13 4.18
C ILE A 181 -0.64 -6.09 5.33
N GLY A 182 0.03 -5.86 6.45
CA GLY A 182 -0.27 -6.46 7.74
C GLY A 182 -0.53 -5.40 8.79
N VAL A 183 -1.15 -5.79 9.89
CA VAL A 183 -1.31 -4.93 11.04
C VAL A 183 -0.93 -5.68 12.31
N LYS A 184 -0.32 -4.93 13.23
CA LYS A 184 0.00 -5.38 14.58
C LYS A 184 -0.71 -4.47 15.58
N ALA A 185 -1.55 -5.06 16.41
CA ALA A 185 -2.22 -4.38 17.51
C ALA A 185 -1.62 -4.83 18.84
N GLN A 186 -1.52 -3.89 19.79
CA GLN A 186 -1.32 -4.17 21.21
C GLN A 186 -2.60 -3.78 21.94
N LEU A 187 -3.18 -4.74 22.65
CA LEU A 187 -4.43 -4.59 23.38
C LEU A 187 -4.16 -4.59 24.89
N LYS A 188 -4.89 -3.74 25.62
CA LYS A 188 -5.01 -3.81 27.07
C LYS A 188 -6.37 -4.40 27.43
N PHE A 189 -6.37 -5.39 28.32
CA PHE A 189 -7.61 -5.91 28.91
C PHE A 189 -7.66 -5.48 30.38
N GLY A 190 -8.75 -4.83 30.77
CA GLY A 190 -9.09 -4.67 32.19
C GLY A 190 -9.64 -5.98 32.73
N ILE A 191 -9.16 -6.43 33.88
CA ILE A 191 -9.72 -7.57 34.63
C ILE A 191 -10.63 -7.02 35.72
#